data_AF-A0A444YCC2-F1
#
_entry.id   AF-A0A444YCC2-F1
#
_cell.length_a   1.000
_cell.length_b   1.000
_cell.length_c   1.000
_cell.angle_alpha   90.00
_cell.angle_beta   90.00
_cell.angle_gamma   90.00
#
_symmetry.space_group_name_H-M   'P 1'
#
loop_
_entity.id
_entity.type
_entity.pdbx_description
1 polymer ?
#
loop_
_entity_poly.entity_id
_entity_poly.type
_entity_poly.pdbx_seq_one_letter_code
_entity_poly.pdbx_strand_id
1 'polypeptide(L)'
;MFGVVFPNRSFPIDISTFAQIDTFHWVLDMNTFVGEAYDQIREVCIFLLNGFTLPPDKALAVYVQSPGSPFVFCGAVTLARPSAVISLPWPEPGGGGQLQLTAADAQPLSAKIGVSVEDAAALPSLDVAGEQRIERVALKVGENLFNFMQSFCGVDGSKLVVPMDILDRWFKKFQERAKRDPEYLKGFAL
;
A
#
# COMPACT_ATOMS: atom_id res chain seq x y z
N MET A 1 -11.54 -0.08 -19.80
CA MET A 1 -11.61 -1.24 -18.88
C MET A 1 -10.71 -0.97 -17.69
N PHE A 2 -9.39 -1.17 -17.74
CA PHE A 2 -8.42 -0.51 -16.86
C PHE A 2 -7.01 -0.91 -17.32
N GLY A 3 -6.00 -0.21 -16.81
CA GLY A 3 -4.61 -0.63 -16.86
C GLY A 3 -4.00 -0.58 -15.46
N VAL A 4 -2.94 -1.36 -15.27
CA VAL A 4 -2.15 -1.34 -14.04
C VAL A 4 -0.67 -1.15 -14.36
N VAL A 5 0.05 -0.49 -13.45
CA VAL A 5 1.51 -0.38 -13.46
C VAL A 5 2.00 -0.71 -12.07
N PHE A 6 3.02 -1.56 -11.97
CA PHE A 6 3.74 -1.80 -10.73
C PHE A 6 4.98 -0.90 -10.70
N PRO A 7 5.03 0.11 -9.81
CA PRO A 7 6.11 1.10 -9.81
C PRO A 7 7.49 0.47 -9.71
N ASN A 8 8.40 0.84 -10.62
CA ASN A 8 9.76 0.28 -10.75
C ASN A 8 9.85 -1.22 -11.06
N ARG A 9 8.73 -1.87 -11.42
CA ARG A 9 8.65 -3.32 -11.62
C ARG A 9 8.08 -3.70 -12.98
N SER A 10 7.13 -2.92 -13.51
CA SER A 10 6.47 -3.23 -14.78
C SER A 10 6.31 -2.02 -15.70
N PHE A 11 6.15 -2.30 -17.00
CA PHE A 11 5.48 -1.40 -17.93
C PHE A 11 3.96 -1.42 -17.68
N PRO A 12 3.18 -0.51 -18.28
CA PRO A 12 1.72 -0.60 -18.25
C PRO A 12 1.23 -1.95 -18.76
N ILE A 13 0.44 -2.62 -17.93
CA ILE A 13 -0.21 -3.90 -18.21
C ILE A 13 -1.70 -3.60 -18.41
N ASP A 14 -2.24 -4.07 -19.52
CA ASP A 14 -3.67 -3.95 -19.79
C ASP A 14 -4.44 -5.18 -19.27
N ILE A 15 -5.76 -5.09 -19.33
CA ILE A 15 -6.67 -6.12 -18.83
C ILE A 15 -6.48 -7.50 -19.47
N SER A 16 -5.90 -7.62 -20.67
CA SER A 16 -5.69 -8.91 -21.34
C SER A 16 -4.71 -9.83 -20.61
N THR A 17 -3.88 -9.27 -19.72
CA THR A 17 -2.96 -10.06 -18.88
C THR A 17 -3.68 -10.65 -17.66
N PHE A 18 -4.88 -10.17 -17.34
CA PHE A 18 -5.69 -10.70 -16.25
C PHE A 18 -6.56 -11.84 -16.75
N ALA A 19 -6.66 -12.90 -15.94
CA ALA A 19 -7.69 -13.92 -16.11
C ALA A 19 -9.04 -13.34 -15.70
N GLN A 20 -9.96 -13.21 -16.65
CA GLN A 20 -11.33 -12.81 -16.38
C GLN A 20 -12.09 -14.01 -15.78
N ILE A 21 -12.56 -13.88 -14.54
CA ILE A 21 -13.31 -14.93 -13.85
C ILE A 21 -14.80 -14.83 -14.20
N ASP A 22 -15.31 -13.59 -14.28
CA ASP A 22 -16.65 -13.29 -14.73
C ASP A 22 -16.72 -11.89 -15.36
N THR A 23 -17.92 -11.39 -15.65
CA THR A 23 -18.12 -10.08 -16.29
C THR A 23 -17.53 -8.89 -15.52
N PHE A 24 -17.41 -8.99 -14.20
CA PHE A 24 -17.01 -7.91 -13.29
C PHE A 24 -15.76 -8.21 -12.47
N HIS A 25 -15.15 -9.40 -12.60
CA HIS A 25 -13.99 -9.81 -11.82
C HIS A 25 -12.82 -10.28 -12.71
N TRP A 26 -11.63 -9.76 -12.38
CA TRP A 26 -10.36 -10.09 -13.04
C TRP A 26 -9.31 -10.42 -12.01
N VAL A 27 -8.44 -11.38 -12.32
CA VAL A 27 -7.36 -11.81 -11.43
C VAL A 27 -6.04 -11.87 -12.17
N LEU A 28 -5.00 -11.29 -11.55
CA LEU A 28 -3.62 -11.42 -11.97
C LEU A 28 -2.89 -12.34 -10.98
N ASP A 29 -2.30 -13.41 -11.51
CA ASP A 29 -1.45 -14.30 -10.74
C ASP A 29 -0.05 -13.69 -10.58
N MET A 30 0.48 -13.67 -9.36
CA MET A 30 1.78 -13.04 -9.12
C MET A 30 2.96 -13.83 -9.67
N ASN A 31 2.76 -15.09 -10.05
CA ASN A 31 3.77 -15.87 -10.79
C ASN A 31 4.07 -15.29 -12.19
N THR A 32 3.28 -14.33 -12.68
CA THR A 32 3.61 -13.55 -13.88
C THR A 32 4.92 -12.77 -13.72
N PHE A 33 5.31 -12.39 -12.48
CA PHE A 33 6.56 -11.71 -12.20
C PHE A 33 7.66 -12.72 -11.88
N VAL A 34 8.46 -13.06 -12.89
CA VAL A 34 9.58 -14.00 -12.73
C VAL A 34 10.71 -13.35 -11.94
N GLY A 35 11.12 -13.99 -10.84
CA GLY A 35 12.29 -13.58 -10.05
C GLY A 35 12.01 -12.58 -8.92
N GLU A 36 10.75 -12.20 -8.71
CA GLU A 36 10.34 -11.33 -7.62
C GLU A 36 9.36 -12.02 -6.69
N ALA A 37 9.58 -11.89 -5.38
CA ALA A 37 8.62 -12.35 -4.40
C ALA A 37 7.43 -11.37 -4.34
N TYR A 38 6.21 -11.90 -4.24
CA TYR A 38 4.97 -11.10 -4.30
C TYR A 38 4.91 -10.01 -3.21
N ASP A 39 5.49 -10.28 -2.03
CA ASP A 39 5.57 -9.37 -0.89
C ASP A 39 6.47 -8.15 -1.15
N GLN A 40 7.32 -8.20 -2.18
CA GLN A 40 8.11 -7.06 -2.64
C GLN A 40 7.30 -6.10 -3.52
N ILE A 41 6.13 -6.53 -4.01
CA ILE A 41 5.21 -5.70 -4.79
C ILE A 41 4.30 -4.95 -3.81
N ARG A 42 4.74 -3.77 -3.38
CA ARG A 42 4.07 -3.01 -2.31
C ARG A 42 2.98 -2.07 -2.77
N GLU A 43 2.97 -1.72 -4.05
CA GLU A 43 2.05 -0.73 -4.59
C GLU A 43 1.65 -1.10 -6.02
N VAL A 44 0.43 -0.73 -6.40
CA VAL A 44 -0.05 -0.78 -7.78
C VAL A 44 -0.64 0.57 -8.14
N CYS A 45 -0.28 1.08 -9.32
CA CYS A 45 -0.99 2.19 -9.94
C CYS A 45 -2.07 1.61 -10.84
N ILE A 46 -3.34 1.83 -10.52
CA ILE A 46 -4.47 1.43 -11.35
C ILE A 46 -5.10 2.68 -11.98
N PHE A 47 -5.53 2.56 -13.24
CA PHE A 47 -6.14 3.67 -13.97
C PHE A 47 -7.19 3.19 -14.97
N LEU A 48 -8.22 4.01 -15.19
CA LEU A 48 -9.24 3.78 -16.20
C LEU A 48 -8.73 4.21 -17.58
N LEU A 49 -8.94 3.37 -18.59
CA LEU A 49 -8.59 3.67 -19.99
C LEU A 49 -9.74 4.39 -20.70
N ASN A 50 -9.40 5.42 -21.48
CA ASN A 50 -10.34 6.22 -22.27
C ASN A 50 -11.07 5.33 -23.28
N GLY A 51 -12.39 5.19 -23.14
CA GLY A 51 -13.23 4.41 -24.06
C GLY A 51 -14.23 3.46 -23.39
N PHE A 52 -14.10 3.21 -22.08
CA PHE A 52 -15.07 2.42 -21.32
C PHE A 52 -15.31 3.08 -19.95
N THR A 53 -16.48 3.67 -19.76
CA THR A 53 -16.87 4.35 -18.53
C THR A 53 -17.51 3.37 -17.57
N LEU A 54 -16.99 3.25 -16.35
CA LEU A 54 -17.78 2.66 -15.26
C LEU A 54 -19.10 3.45 -15.11
N PRO A 55 -20.21 2.80 -14.73
CA PRO A 55 -21.38 3.54 -14.28
C PRO A 55 -21.02 4.50 -13.12
N PRO A 56 -21.73 5.63 -12.96
CA PRO A 56 -21.36 6.68 -12.01
C PRO A 56 -21.41 6.24 -10.53
N ASP A 57 -22.20 5.21 -10.22
CA ASP A 57 -22.35 4.59 -8.91
C ASP A 57 -21.36 3.42 -8.66
N LYS A 58 -20.51 3.11 -9.63
CA LYS A 58 -19.57 1.99 -9.56
C LYS A 58 -18.12 2.44 -9.39
N ALA A 59 -17.37 1.57 -8.75
CA ALA A 59 -15.94 1.71 -8.52
C ALA A 59 -15.22 0.45 -8.97
N LEU A 60 -13.96 0.61 -9.36
CA LEU A 60 -13.07 -0.48 -9.69
C LEU A 60 -12.15 -0.74 -8.49
N ALA A 61 -12.51 -1.73 -7.69
CA ALA A 61 -11.85 -2.12 -6.47
C ALA A 61 -10.66 -3.05 -6.73
N VAL A 62 -9.61 -2.91 -5.92
CA VAL A 62 -8.39 -3.70 -5.94
C VAL A 62 -8.30 -4.50 -4.64
N TYR A 63 -7.99 -5.78 -4.78
CA TYR A 63 -7.82 -6.73 -3.69
C TYR A 63 -6.49 -7.48 -3.81
N VAL A 64 -5.94 -7.90 -2.68
CA VAL A 64 -4.76 -8.78 -2.63
C VAL A 64 -5.06 -10.05 -1.86
N GLN A 65 -4.39 -11.11 -2.26
CA GLN A 65 -4.45 -12.41 -1.61
C GLN A 65 -3.06 -13.01 -1.54
N SER A 66 -2.54 -13.28 -0.34
CA SER A 66 -1.36 -14.13 -0.15
C SER A 66 -1.75 -15.62 -0.29
N PRO A 67 -0.81 -16.53 -0.56
CA PRO A 67 -1.11 -17.96 -0.71
C PRO A 67 -1.91 -18.51 0.48
N GLY A 68 -3.11 -19.05 0.21
CA GLY A 68 -3.98 -19.64 1.23
C GLY A 68 -4.66 -18.65 2.20
N SER A 69 -4.64 -17.35 1.89
CA SER A 69 -5.36 -16.31 2.65
C SER A 69 -6.65 -15.87 1.93
N PRO A 70 -7.59 -15.19 2.61
CA PRO A 70 -8.70 -14.51 1.92
C PRO A 70 -8.24 -13.25 1.19
N PHE A 71 -9.04 -12.77 0.22
CA PHE A 71 -8.82 -11.49 -0.42
C PHE A 71 -9.06 -10.33 0.56
N VAL A 72 -8.18 -9.33 0.53
CA VAL A 72 -8.24 -8.12 1.35
C VAL A 72 -8.37 -6.89 0.46
N PHE A 73 -9.35 -6.03 0.75
CA PHE A 73 -9.56 -4.77 0.03
C PHE A 73 -8.39 -3.82 0.24
N CYS A 74 -7.89 -3.23 -0.85
CA CYS A 74 -6.75 -2.31 -0.84
C CYS A 74 -7.18 -0.87 -1.15
N GLY A 75 -8.13 -0.70 -2.05
CA GLY A 75 -8.58 0.60 -2.53
C GLY A 75 -9.36 0.47 -3.84
N ALA A 76 -9.81 1.59 -4.39
CA ALA A 76 -10.55 1.61 -5.65
C ALA A 76 -10.35 2.91 -6.42
N VAL A 77 -10.72 2.89 -7.70
CA VAL A 77 -10.84 4.07 -8.56
C VAL A 77 -12.27 4.25 -9.05
N THR A 78 -12.66 5.49 -9.32
CA THR A 78 -14.01 5.87 -9.77
C THR A 78 -13.92 6.77 -10.99
N LEU A 79 -15.04 7.17 -11.59
CA LEU A 79 -15.02 8.18 -12.64
C LEU A 79 -14.49 9.54 -12.17
N ALA A 80 -14.76 9.92 -10.92
CA ALA A 80 -14.28 11.18 -10.34
C ALA A 80 -12.78 11.13 -10.01
N ARG A 81 -12.27 9.93 -9.69
CA ARG A 81 -10.85 9.66 -9.42
C ARG A 81 -10.39 8.49 -10.28
N PRO A 82 -10.08 8.73 -11.57
CA PRO A 82 -9.89 7.67 -12.56
C PRO A 82 -8.55 6.94 -12.44
N SER A 83 -7.66 7.38 -11.55
CA SER A 83 -6.40 6.70 -11.25
C SER A 83 -5.99 6.87 -9.79
N ALA A 84 -5.26 5.89 -9.27
CA ALA A 84 -4.68 5.94 -7.94
C ALA A 84 -3.46 5.01 -7.84
N VAL A 85 -2.49 5.39 -7.02
CA VAL A 85 -1.48 4.47 -6.48
C VAL A 85 -2.04 3.93 -5.17
N ILE A 86 -2.16 2.60 -5.09
CA ILE A 86 -2.77 1.87 -3.99
C ILE A 86 -1.71 0.97 -3.37
N SER A 87 -1.52 1.07 -2.05
CA SER A 87 -0.66 0.16 -1.30
C SER A 87 -1.28 -1.23 -1.22
N LEU A 88 -0.44 -2.26 -1.25
CA LEU A 88 -0.82 -3.67 -1.26
C LEU A 88 -0.45 -4.30 0.09
N PRO A 89 -1.35 -4.28 1.10
CA PRO A 89 -1.12 -4.89 2.39
C PRO A 89 -1.31 -6.40 2.30
N TRP A 90 -0.29 -7.10 1.81
CA TRP A 90 -0.31 -8.57 1.71
C TRP A 90 -0.60 -9.20 3.07
N PRO A 91 -1.68 -10.00 3.21
CA PRO A 91 -1.98 -10.68 4.46
C PRO A 91 -0.95 -11.79 4.75
N GLU A 92 -0.89 -12.23 6.00
CA GLU A 92 -0.04 -13.38 6.37
C GLU A 92 -0.47 -14.65 5.61
N PRO A 93 0.46 -15.40 4.99
CA PRO A 93 0.16 -16.64 4.30
C PRO A 93 -0.49 -17.67 5.23
N GLY A 94 -1.51 -18.38 4.74
CA GLY A 94 -2.19 -19.43 5.51
C GLY A 94 -3.10 -18.95 6.66
N GLY A 95 -3.38 -17.64 6.77
CA GLY A 95 -4.26 -17.08 7.81
C GLY A 95 -5.75 -17.43 7.67
N GLY A 96 -6.16 -18.09 6.58
CA GLY A 96 -7.56 -18.39 6.25
C GLY A 96 -7.93 -19.87 6.34
N GLY A 97 -7.83 -20.49 7.52
CA GLY A 97 -8.60 -21.69 7.89
C GLY A 97 -8.35 -22.99 7.11
N GLN A 98 -7.93 -24.03 7.85
CA GLN A 98 -7.69 -25.42 7.45
C GLN A 98 -6.54 -25.64 6.45
N LEU A 99 -5.44 -26.20 6.99
CA LEU A 99 -4.53 -27.09 6.28
C LEU A 99 -5.34 -28.22 5.63
N GLN A 100 -5.86 -27.97 4.44
CA GLN A 100 -6.37 -29.02 3.59
C GLN A 100 -5.13 -29.75 3.08
N LEU A 101 -4.89 -30.98 3.58
CA LEU A 101 -3.88 -31.87 3.03
C LEU A 101 -4.05 -31.89 1.52
N THR A 102 -3.17 -31.22 0.80
CA THR A 102 -3.20 -31.21 -0.65
C THR A 102 -2.80 -32.61 -1.13
N ALA A 103 -3.72 -33.26 -1.85
CA ALA A 103 -3.40 -34.39 -2.70
C ALA A 103 -2.19 -34.03 -3.59
N ALA A 104 -1.41 -35.04 -4.00
CA ALA A 104 -0.15 -34.90 -4.73
C ALA A 104 -0.23 -34.14 -6.09
N ASP A 105 -1.42 -33.68 -6.49
CA ASP A 105 -1.72 -32.95 -7.73
C ASP A 105 -2.25 -31.51 -7.52
N ALA A 106 -2.23 -30.96 -6.29
CA ALA A 106 -2.68 -29.58 -6.10
C ALA A 106 -1.66 -28.57 -6.67
N GLN A 107 -2.12 -27.67 -7.54
CA GLN A 107 -1.28 -26.56 -8.03
C GLN A 107 -0.74 -25.73 -6.86
N PRO A 108 0.52 -25.27 -6.92
CA PRO A 108 1.08 -24.43 -5.87
C PRO A 108 0.23 -23.17 -5.69
N LEU A 109 -0.16 -22.90 -4.44
CA LEU A 109 -0.91 -21.70 -4.08
C LEU A 109 -0.06 -20.47 -4.40
N SER A 110 -0.54 -19.64 -5.31
CA SER A 110 0.09 -18.37 -5.71
C SER A 110 -0.61 -17.18 -5.05
N ALA A 111 0.14 -16.09 -4.87
CA ALA A 111 -0.43 -14.81 -4.50
C ALA A 111 -1.17 -14.20 -5.70
N LYS A 112 -2.23 -13.44 -5.44
CA LYS A 112 -3.10 -12.90 -6.49
C LYS A 112 -3.50 -11.46 -6.22
N ILE A 113 -3.66 -10.70 -7.29
CA ILE A 113 -4.31 -9.38 -7.28
C ILE A 113 -5.65 -9.52 -7.97
N GLY A 114 -6.72 -9.20 -7.25
CA GLY A 114 -8.08 -9.16 -7.77
C GLY A 114 -8.48 -7.74 -8.12
N VAL A 115 -9.22 -7.59 -9.21
CA VAL A 115 -9.87 -6.34 -9.60
C VAL A 115 -11.35 -6.62 -9.81
N SER A 116 -12.22 -5.85 -9.16
CA SER A 116 -13.68 -6.02 -9.23
C SER A 116 -14.42 -4.71 -9.52
N VAL A 117 -15.51 -4.77 -10.28
CA VAL A 117 -16.48 -3.67 -10.38
C VAL A 117 -17.51 -3.81 -9.28
N GLU A 118 -17.55 -2.85 -8.36
CA GLU A 118 -18.42 -2.86 -7.20
C GLU A 118 -19.19 -1.56 -7.05
N ASP A 119 -20.21 -1.59 -6.19
CA ASP A 119 -20.92 -0.38 -5.80
C ASP A 119 -20.02 0.52 -4.96
N ALA A 120 -19.87 1.78 -5.36
CA ALA A 120 -19.00 2.73 -4.66
C ALA A 120 -19.45 2.97 -3.21
N ALA A 121 -20.76 2.82 -2.91
CA ALA A 121 -21.29 2.97 -1.56
C ALA A 121 -21.06 1.75 -0.66
N ALA A 122 -20.77 0.57 -1.23
CA ALA A 122 -20.51 -0.66 -0.48
C ALA A 122 -19.03 -0.80 -0.07
N LEU A 123 -18.14 -0.03 -0.70
CA LEU A 123 -16.70 -0.11 -0.46
C LEU A 123 -16.29 0.66 0.81
N PRO A 124 -15.24 0.18 1.52
CA PRO A 124 -14.59 0.97 2.56
C PRO A 124 -14.12 2.32 2.02
N SER A 125 -14.03 3.33 2.89
CA SER A 125 -13.61 4.68 2.49
C SER A 125 -12.24 4.66 1.81
N LEU A 126 -12.18 5.25 0.61
CA LEU A 126 -11.00 5.26 -0.26
C LEU A 126 -9.84 6.11 0.29
N ASP A 127 -10.09 6.93 1.31
CA ASP A 127 -9.10 7.84 1.91
C ASP A 127 -8.38 7.22 3.12
N VAL A 128 -8.80 6.05 3.60
CA VAL A 128 -8.24 5.42 4.82
C VAL A 128 -6.74 5.14 4.69
N ALA A 129 -6.28 4.72 3.51
CA ALA A 129 -4.85 4.50 3.27
C ALA A 129 -4.03 5.80 3.34
N GLY A 130 -4.63 6.93 2.92
CA GLY A 130 -4.04 8.26 3.06
C GLY A 130 -3.96 8.70 4.52
N GLU A 131 -5.03 8.48 5.29
CA GLU A 131 -5.09 8.81 6.72
C GLU A 131 -4.08 8.02 7.55
N GLN A 132 -4.01 6.69 7.35
CA GLN A 132 -3.03 5.83 8.04
C GLN A 132 -1.59 6.23 7.72
N ARG A 133 -1.32 6.68 6.48
CA ARG A 133 -0.01 7.18 6.08
C ARG A 133 0.34 8.48 6.81
N ILE A 134 -0.62 9.40 6.95
CA ILE A 134 -0.44 10.66 7.67
C ILE A 134 -0.16 10.38 9.15
N GLU A 135 -0.93 9.47 9.77
CA GLU A 135 -0.73 9.06 11.16
C GLU A 135 0.67 8.48 11.39
N ARG A 136 1.11 7.55 10.53
CA ARG A 136 2.46 6.94 10.62
C ARG A 136 3.57 7.99 10.50
N VAL A 137 3.44 8.92 9.56
CA VAL A 137 4.40 10.01 9.40
C VAL A 137 4.46 10.86 10.67
N ALA A 138 3.32 11.21 11.26
CA ALA A 138 3.27 11.99 12.50
C ALA A 138 3.98 11.26 13.66
N LEU A 139 3.74 9.95 13.83
CA LEU A 139 4.40 9.14 14.86
C LEU A 139 5.92 9.08 14.67
N LYS A 140 6.38 8.86 13.43
CA LYS A 140 7.82 8.81 13.10
C LYS A 140 8.52 10.16 13.28
N VAL A 141 7.82 11.26 13.02
CA VAL A 141 8.33 12.62 13.30
C VAL A 141 8.49 12.82 14.81
N GLY A 142 7.51 12.38 15.60
CA GLY A 142 7.59 12.40 17.06
C GLY A 142 8.74 11.57 17.61
N GLU A 143 8.93 10.34 17.10
CA GLU A 143 10.05 9.46 17.45
C GLU A 143 11.40 10.10 17.09
N ASN A 144 11.50 10.73 15.91
CA ASN A 144 12.71 11.43 15.50
C ASN A 144 13.07 12.58 16.45
N LEU A 145 12.07 13.36 16.87
CA LEU A 145 12.24 14.42 17.85
C LEU A 145 12.71 13.85 19.20
N PHE A 146 12.06 12.78 19.68
CA PHE A 146 12.42 12.15 20.94
C PHE A 146 13.86 11.64 20.94
N ASN A 147 14.28 10.94 19.88
CA ASN A 147 15.65 10.47 19.71
C ASN A 147 16.65 11.62 19.66
N PHE A 148 16.29 12.73 19.00
CA PHE A 148 17.12 13.93 19.01
C PHE A 148 17.25 14.50 20.43
N MET A 149 16.16 14.66 21.18
CA MET A 149 16.21 15.16 22.56
C MET A 149 17.10 14.27 23.44
N GLN A 150 16.95 12.94 23.36
CA GLN A 150 17.79 11.99 24.09
C GLN A 150 19.29 12.16 23.80
N SER A 151 19.67 12.51 22.57
CA SER A 151 21.09 12.69 22.22
C SER A 151 21.77 13.89 22.90
N PHE A 152 21.01 14.84 23.46
CA PHE A 152 21.53 15.99 24.20
C PHE A 152 21.34 15.86 25.72
N CYS A 153 20.87 14.72 26.21
CA CYS A 153 20.55 14.54 27.62
C CYS A 153 21.76 14.23 28.49
N GLY A 154 21.86 14.92 29.63
CA GLY A 154 22.41 14.34 30.85
C GLY A 154 21.27 13.66 31.62
N VAL A 155 21.51 12.46 32.16
CA VAL A 155 20.51 11.76 32.96
C VAL A 155 20.59 12.29 34.40
N ASP A 156 19.54 12.97 34.87
CA ASP A 156 19.40 13.35 36.29
C ASP A 156 18.21 12.58 36.90
N GLY A 157 18.51 11.39 37.41
CA GLY A 157 17.49 10.47 37.92
C GLY A 157 16.47 10.06 36.85
N SER A 158 15.19 10.38 37.08
CA SER A 158 14.07 10.04 36.18
C SER A 158 13.66 11.17 35.22
N LYS A 159 14.40 12.28 35.15
CA LYS A 159 14.06 13.44 34.32
C LYS A 159 15.03 13.58 33.15
N LEU A 160 14.46 13.86 31.97
CA LEU A 160 15.21 14.33 30.81
C LEU A 160 15.53 15.82 31.02
N VAL A 161 16.80 16.16 31.20
CA VAL A 161 17.25 17.55 31.22
C VAL A 161 17.76 17.91 29.83
N VAL A 162 17.07 18.84 29.18
CA VAL A 162 17.41 19.32 27.83
C VAL A 162 17.60 20.83 27.84
N PRO A 163 18.48 21.37 26.98
CA PRO A 163 18.58 22.81 26.76
C PRO A 163 17.23 23.42 26.34
N MET A 164 16.96 24.65 26.79
CA MET A 164 15.70 25.36 26.49
C MET A 164 15.48 25.56 24.98
N ASP A 165 16.55 25.59 24.18
CA ASP A 165 16.53 25.79 22.73
C ASP A 165 16.54 24.47 21.93
N ILE A 166 16.34 23.32 22.58
CA ILE A 166 16.44 22.00 21.94
C ILE A 166 15.44 21.82 20.78
N LEU A 167 14.22 22.34 20.94
CA LEU A 167 13.16 22.24 19.94
C LEU A 167 13.51 23.07 18.71
N ASP A 168 14.03 24.30 18.90
CA ASP A 168 14.45 25.17 17.80
C ASP A 168 15.62 24.55 17.01
N ARG A 169 16.59 23.96 17.72
CA ARG A 169 17.72 23.26 17.10
C ARG A 169 17.27 22.07 16.28
N TRP A 170 16.37 21.24 16.83
CA TRP A 170 15.80 20.11 16.11
C TRP A 170 15.05 20.58 14.87
N PHE A 171 14.17 21.56 15.03
CA PHE A 171 13.32 22.05 13.95
C PHE A 171 14.13 22.62 12.79
N LYS A 172 15.16 23.42 13.09
CA LYS A 172 16.08 23.94 12.07
C LYS A 172 16.80 22.81 11.33
N LYS A 173 17.35 21.83 12.06
CA LYS A 173 18.01 20.65 11.47
C LYS A 173 17.06 19.84 10.59
N PHE A 174 15.83 19.64 11.06
CA PHE A 174 14.79 18.90 10.34
C PHE A 174 14.42 19.62 9.04
N GLN A 175 14.18 20.93 9.09
CA GLN A 175 13.87 21.74 7.90
C GLN A 175 15.01 21.77 6.88
N GLU A 176 16.25 21.98 7.32
CA GLU A 176 17.42 21.98 6.43
C GLU A 176 17.58 20.64 5.71
N ARG A 177 17.36 19.53 6.43
CA ARG A 177 17.44 18.19 5.85
C ARG A 177 16.28 17.90 4.89
N ALA A 178 15.05 18.28 5.24
CA ALA A 178 13.87 18.13 4.38
C ALA A 178 13.98 18.97 3.09
N LYS A 179 14.63 20.14 3.14
CA LYS A 179 14.89 20.95 1.93
C LYS A 179 15.98 20.34 1.04
N ARG A 180 17.00 19.75 1.64
CA ARG A 180 18.16 19.20 0.92
C ARG A 180 17.87 17.83 0.30
N ASP A 181 17.02 17.04 0.94
CA ASP A 181 16.68 15.68 0.53
C ASP A 181 15.15 15.53 0.40
N PRO A 182 14.61 15.56 -0.84
CA PRO A 182 13.18 15.37 -1.09
C PRO A 182 12.63 14.01 -0.65
N GLU A 183 13.49 12.99 -0.53
CA GLU A 183 13.12 11.64 -0.08
C GLU A 183 13.12 11.52 1.45
N TYR A 184 13.74 12.46 2.17
CA TYR A 184 13.84 12.42 3.63
C TYR A 184 12.47 12.28 4.29
N LEU A 185 11.48 13.07 3.84
CA LEU A 185 10.11 13.02 4.37
C LEU A 185 9.37 11.75 3.96
N LYS A 186 9.65 11.20 2.76
CA LYS A 186 9.05 9.95 2.30
C LYS A 186 9.51 8.75 3.13
N GLY A 187 10.73 8.79 3.67
CA GLY A 187 11.24 7.80 4.61
C GLY A 187 10.42 7.68 5.90
N PHE A 188 9.64 8.70 6.29
CA PHE A 188 8.72 8.63 7.43
C PHE A 188 7.40 7.90 7.11
N ALA A 189 7.09 7.69 5.84
CA ALA A 189 5.86 7.04 5.39
C ALA A 189 6.02 5.54 5.13
N LEU A 190 7.26 5.05 5.01
CA LEU A 190 7.61 3.65 4.72
C LEU A 190 7.56 2.75 5.95
#